data_AF-A0A924E8I9-F1
#
_entry.id   AF-A0A924E8I9-F1
#
_cell.length_a   1.000
_cell.length_b   1.000
_cell.length_c   1.000
_cell.angle_alpha   90.00
_cell.angle_beta   90.00
_cell.angle_gamma   90.00
#
_symmetry.space_group_name_H-M   'P 1'
#
loop_
_entity.id
_entity.type
_entity.pdbx_description
1 polymer ?
#
loop_
_entity_poly.entity_id
_entity_poly.type
_entity_poly.pdbx_seq_one_letter_code
_entity_poly.pdbx_strand_id
1 'polypeptide(L)'
;MPTRLNAALPGDDRSPRTSRSALLTLPLTALLLSACTSTPLPPWVPTSMNTTLPAGTTRPGAAPSPSSPVSIAQSFPVPAASLGAAPVLMPSIPLMPYSAAVAARFPPPSVIYSTPGLQPGRSNFSSPAEVSTWLLAQASAARRVAGVAPVAAAMVSIGRSQRGEPLQALVLTRAAATDPASLLATGRPTVLLVGQQGDEAPAATESLMVMASELAQGLLRPSLEKINVVVVPNANPDATRGMPASSTLAPFTGTDHLALVTPESQALAALIRDYRPTVVVDVREYEAGGRPVNRFMDKFGVVPKFDALFQYATTANTPELLTRASEEWFRRPLLAALKHQGLSVEWVHTTSADVADKRVSMGGAQPDSLRNVSALKNAIGLQLESRGAGLGRQHIQRRVHTQVTALSSLLGSTVQRAGDLEQLRPFFDREVAALACTGQTVVLATPVAAQYDLQVLDATTGADKTLVVDWESTLALNRLTVRARPCGYWLSAASGLAVDRLLMHGVKVMQLADAGAVLADSFKNAAAPSSGSVTLTRGLVDTPRGSYYVSLNQPLGNLVVAALEPDTPFSFFSQRVVPDLTAVARVMTPPVMKLQDMP
;
A
#
# COMPACT_ATOMS: atom_id res chain seq x y z
N MET A 1 -20.27 -70.35 -21.80
CA MET A 1 -20.61 -71.77 -22.07
C MET A 1 -20.81 -72.48 -20.74
N PRO A 2 -21.80 -73.40 -20.63
CA PRO A 2 -21.92 -74.30 -19.48
C PRO A 2 -20.93 -75.46 -19.60
N THR A 3 -21.01 -76.40 -18.63
CA THR A 3 -20.48 -77.78 -18.62
C THR A 3 -18.98 -77.96 -18.35
N ARG A 4 -18.49 -78.89 -17.52
CA ARG A 4 -19.04 -80.00 -16.70
C ARG A 4 -17.89 -80.59 -15.83
N LEU A 5 -18.24 -81.18 -14.68
CA LEU A 5 -17.76 -82.44 -14.01
C LEU A 5 -16.24 -82.73 -13.97
N ASN A 6 -15.62 -83.38 -12.97
CA ASN A 6 -16.03 -84.23 -11.84
C ASN A 6 -14.78 -84.42 -10.93
N ALA A 7 -14.88 -84.31 -9.62
CA ALA A 7 -14.98 -85.42 -8.63
C ALA A 7 -13.67 -86.16 -8.31
N ALA A 8 -13.22 -86.05 -7.04
CA ALA A 8 -12.80 -87.16 -6.16
C ALA A 8 -12.30 -86.64 -4.78
N LEU A 9 -13.03 -87.00 -3.72
CA LEU A 9 -12.59 -87.14 -2.31
C LEU A 9 -12.10 -88.61 -2.11
N PRO A 10 -11.55 -89.12 -0.98
CA PRO A 10 -11.77 -88.68 0.42
C PRO A 10 -10.62 -88.94 1.45
N GLY A 11 -10.91 -88.65 2.73
CA GLY A 11 -10.18 -89.13 3.93
C GLY A 11 -9.28 -88.07 4.57
N ASP A 12 -9.20 -87.88 5.89
CA ASP A 12 -9.75 -88.60 7.02
C ASP A 12 -9.65 -87.69 8.28
N ASP A 13 -10.24 -88.15 9.37
CA ASP A 13 -10.79 -87.45 10.53
C ASP A 13 -9.79 -87.04 11.66
N ARG A 14 -10.25 -86.12 12.54
CA ARG A 14 -9.87 -85.86 13.98
C ARG A 14 -8.87 -84.75 14.44
N SER A 15 -9.49 -83.66 14.93
CA SER A 15 -9.31 -82.98 16.26
C SER A 15 -8.14 -82.00 16.50
N PRO A 16 -8.15 -81.17 17.59
CA PRO A 16 -9.14 -80.20 18.06
C PRO A 16 -8.57 -78.77 18.28
N ARG A 17 -9.45 -77.86 18.72
CA ARG A 17 -9.26 -76.43 19.07
C ARG A 17 -7.97 -76.07 19.85
N THR A 18 -7.28 -75.01 19.39
CA THR A 18 -6.73 -73.87 20.19
C THR A 18 -6.31 -72.76 19.20
N SER A 19 -7.10 -71.71 19.00
CA SER A 19 -6.99 -70.38 19.64
C SER A 19 -5.69 -69.60 19.36
N ARG A 20 -5.91 -68.46 18.68
CA ARG A 20 -5.17 -67.18 18.70
C ARG A 20 -4.08 -66.90 17.64
N SER A 21 -4.54 -66.09 16.68
CA SER A 21 -3.99 -64.76 16.36
C SER A 21 -2.89 -64.65 15.29
N ALA A 22 -3.32 -64.45 14.04
CA ALA A 22 -2.65 -63.56 13.08
C ALA A 22 -3.56 -63.35 11.86
N LEU A 23 -4.43 -62.34 11.90
CA LEU A 23 -5.20 -61.89 10.74
C LEU A 23 -4.41 -60.77 10.05
N LEU A 24 -3.85 -61.09 8.89
CA LEU A 24 -3.43 -60.12 7.88
C LEU A 24 -4.68 -59.41 7.34
N THR A 25 -4.80 -58.12 7.63
CA THR A 25 -5.78 -57.23 7.03
C THR A 25 -5.21 -56.57 5.78
N LEU A 26 -5.74 -56.94 4.62
CA LEU A 26 -5.80 -56.07 3.44
C LEU A 26 -6.85 -54.97 3.69
N PRO A 27 -6.55 -53.67 3.57
CA PRO A 27 -7.60 -52.68 3.51
C PRO A 27 -8.06 -52.50 2.06
N LEU A 28 -9.31 -52.89 1.83
CA LEU A 28 -10.12 -52.42 0.71
C LEU A 28 -10.24 -50.89 0.81
N THR A 29 -9.94 -50.25 -0.31
CA THR A 29 -10.05 -48.83 -0.63
C THR A 29 -11.22 -48.09 0.03
N ALA A 30 -10.88 -47.04 0.80
CA ALA A 30 -11.81 -46.04 1.30
C ALA A 30 -12.29 -45.14 0.15
N LEU A 31 -13.56 -45.31 -0.25
CA LEU A 31 -14.37 -44.23 -0.77
C LEU A 31 -14.78 -43.37 0.43
N LEU A 32 -14.30 -42.13 0.51
CA LEU A 32 -15.01 -40.97 1.08
C LEU A 32 -14.14 -39.70 1.02
N LEU A 33 -14.81 -38.61 0.61
CA LEU A 33 -14.47 -37.18 0.81
C LEU A 33 -13.56 -36.48 -0.22
N SER A 34 -14.10 -36.27 -1.42
CA SER A 34 -13.91 -34.98 -2.11
C SER A 34 -14.91 -33.95 -1.52
N ALA A 35 -14.64 -33.47 -0.30
CA ALA A 35 -15.29 -32.27 0.18
C ALA A 35 -14.57 -31.08 -0.45
N CYS A 36 -15.26 -30.37 -1.35
CA CYS A 36 -14.92 -29.00 -1.68
C CYS A 36 -14.95 -28.21 -0.37
N THR A 37 -13.80 -28.02 0.27
CA THR A 37 -13.68 -27.09 1.38
C THR A 37 -13.70 -25.68 0.80
N SER A 38 -14.88 -25.19 0.42
CA SER A 38 -15.13 -23.76 0.43
C SER A 38 -15.03 -23.33 1.89
N THR A 39 -13.87 -22.88 2.33
CA THR A 39 -13.78 -22.12 3.59
C THR A 39 -14.76 -20.97 3.47
N PRO A 40 -15.75 -20.85 4.36
CA PRO A 40 -16.71 -19.76 4.28
C PRO A 40 -15.93 -18.45 4.36
N LEU A 41 -16.32 -17.49 3.52
CA LEU A 41 -15.90 -16.10 3.68
C LEU A 41 -16.06 -15.72 5.16
N PRO A 42 -15.06 -15.08 5.81
CA PRO A 42 -15.31 -14.49 7.12
C PRO A 42 -16.55 -13.60 6.98
N PRO A 43 -17.55 -13.72 7.87
CA PRO A 43 -18.80 -13.00 7.73
C PRO A 43 -18.50 -11.52 7.62
N TRP A 44 -18.89 -10.90 6.49
CA TRP A 44 -18.76 -9.45 6.36
C TRP A 44 -19.79 -8.82 7.27
N VAL A 45 -19.32 -8.18 8.35
CA VAL A 45 -20.17 -7.38 9.22
C VAL A 45 -20.01 -5.92 8.81
N PRO A 46 -20.86 -5.40 7.89
CA PRO A 46 -20.80 -4.01 7.51
C PRO A 46 -21.05 -3.14 8.75
N THR A 47 -20.35 -2.02 8.85
CA THR A 47 -20.59 -1.06 9.94
C THR A 47 -21.95 -0.39 9.69
N SER A 48 -23.02 -0.92 10.26
CA SER A 48 -24.35 -0.31 10.21
C SER A 48 -24.37 0.93 11.09
N MET A 49 -24.27 2.12 10.49
CA MET A 49 -24.78 3.33 11.12
C MET A 49 -26.31 3.31 11.00
N ASN A 50 -27.01 2.99 12.09
CA ASN A 50 -28.45 3.15 12.17
C ASN A 50 -28.77 4.66 12.16
N THR A 51 -29.02 5.21 10.97
CA THR A 51 -29.72 6.48 10.80
C THR A 51 -31.14 6.19 10.33
N THR A 52 -32.01 5.87 11.28
CA THR A 52 -33.46 5.97 11.06
C THR A 52 -33.83 7.44 10.92
N LEU A 53 -34.13 7.87 9.70
CA LEU A 53 -34.82 9.13 9.40
C LEU A 53 -36.33 8.88 9.42
N PRO A 54 -37.14 9.63 10.18
CA PRO A 54 -38.55 9.79 9.88
C PRO A 54 -38.77 11.04 9.03
N ALA A 55 -39.52 10.88 7.95
CA ALA A 55 -40.10 11.98 7.17
C ALA A 55 -41.30 12.60 7.92
N GLY A 56 -41.51 13.92 7.79
CA GLY A 56 -42.77 14.57 8.17
C GLY A 56 -42.67 16.06 8.48
N THR A 57 -43.33 16.87 7.66
CA THR A 57 -43.53 18.34 7.70
C THR A 57 -44.38 18.85 8.87
N THR A 58 -44.06 20.02 9.46
CA THR A 58 -44.98 21.14 9.84
C THR A 58 -44.27 22.27 10.65
N ARG A 59 -44.87 23.47 10.64
CA ARG A 59 -44.39 24.81 11.05
C ARG A 59 -44.26 25.02 12.59
N PRO A 60 -43.69 26.16 13.07
CA PRO A 60 -43.07 26.30 14.40
C PRO A 60 -44.05 26.66 15.52
N GLY A 61 -43.81 26.09 16.70
CA GLY A 61 -44.41 26.45 17.99
C GLY A 61 -43.33 26.55 19.07
N ALA A 62 -43.43 27.56 19.93
CA ALA A 62 -42.43 27.93 20.91
C ALA A 62 -42.47 27.08 22.21
N ALA A 63 -41.25 26.89 22.78
CA ALA A 63 -40.86 26.59 24.18
C ALA A 63 -41.33 25.23 24.79
N PRO A 64 -40.45 24.50 25.54
CA PRO A 64 -39.83 24.99 26.78
C PRO A 64 -38.34 24.61 27.00
N SER A 65 -37.63 25.37 27.85
CA SER A 65 -36.43 24.90 28.56
C SER A 65 -36.86 23.91 29.67
N PRO A 66 -36.10 22.85 30.04
CA PRO A 66 -34.90 23.02 30.85
C PRO A 66 -33.84 21.87 30.80
N SER A 67 -32.83 22.04 31.65
CA SER A 67 -31.92 21.05 32.27
C SER A 67 -30.57 20.78 31.61
N SER A 68 -29.56 21.35 32.25
CA SER A 68 -28.14 21.09 32.07
C SER A 68 -27.77 19.66 32.47
N PRO A 69 -26.81 19.01 31.79
CA PRO A 69 -26.05 17.92 32.38
C PRO A 69 -24.61 18.37 32.71
N VAL A 70 -24.30 18.23 34.01
CA VAL A 70 -23.03 17.81 34.63
C VAL A 70 -21.73 18.20 33.91
N SER A 71 -21.07 19.23 34.43
CA SER A 71 -19.66 19.55 34.14
C SER A 71 -18.72 18.48 34.72
N ILE A 72 -17.94 17.84 33.85
CA ILE A 72 -16.70 17.17 34.23
C ILE A 72 -15.62 18.26 34.25
N ALA A 73 -15.10 18.59 35.43
CA ALA A 73 -14.03 19.55 35.60
C ALA A 73 -12.74 19.04 34.92
N GLN A 74 -12.27 19.76 33.90
CA GLN A 74 -10.89 19.67 33.42
C GLN A 74 -10.17 20.97 33.79
N SER A 75 -9.11 20.85 34.56
CA SER A 75 -8.27 21.96 35.03
C SER A 75 -7.40 22.49 33.89
N PHE A 76 -7.60 23.75 33.52
CA PHE A 76 -6.71 24.51 32.63
C PHE A 76 -5.70 25.32 33.46
N PRO A 77 -4.42 25.44 33.04
CA PRO A 77 -3.51 26.43 33.62
C PRO A 77 -3.82 27.86 33.10
N VAL A 78 -3.66 28.83 34.00
CA VAL A 78 -3.88 30.28 33.82
C VAL A 78 -2.88 30.88 32.82
N PRO A 79 -3.28 31.84 31.95
CA PRO A 79 -2.36 32.54 31.06
C PRO A 79 -1.46 33.53 31.82
N ALA A 80 -0.17 33.50 31.52
CA ALA A 80 0.79 34.52 31.98
C ALA A 80 0.62 35.82 31.17
N ALA A 81 0.61 36.95 31.87
CA ALA A 81 0.52 38.28 31.29
C ALA A 81 1.75 38.63 30.42
N SER A 82 1.51 39.25 29.27
CA SER A 82 2.53 39.73 28.34
C SER A 82 3.13 41.06 28.80
N LEU A 83 4.44 41.10 29.02
CA LEU A 83 5.25 42.32 29.05
C LEU A 83 5.60 42.74 27.62
N GLY A 84 5.53 44.04 27.34
CA GLY A 84 5.67 44.62 26.00
C GLY A 84 7.02 44.37 25.33
N ALA A 85 6.98 44.11 24.02
CA ALA A 85 8.17 43.92 23.19
C ALA A 85 8.34 45.11 22.22
N ALA A 86 9.57 45.64 22.18
CA ALA A 86 10.05 46.63 21.22
C ALA A 86 10.03 46.07 19.78
N PRO A 87 9.99 46.93 18.74
CA PRO A 87 9.80 46.47 17.36
C PRO A 87 11.03 45.69 16.87
N VAL A 88 10.85 44.39 16.64
CA VAL A 88 11.80 43.54 15.93
C VAL A 88 11.61 43.77 14.43
N LEU A 89 12.69 44.09 13.72
CA LEU A 89 12.70 44.10 12.25
C LEU A 89 12.19 42.75 11.73
N MET A 90 11.00 42.75 11.12
CA MET A 90 10.45 41.54 10.53
C MET A 90 11.27 41.14 9.31
N PRO A 91 11.76 39.89 9.22
CA PRO A 91 12.25 39.37 7.96
C PRO A 91 11.13 39.44 6.93
N SER A 92 11.48 39.79 5.69
CA SER A 92 10.55 39.88 4.56
C SER A 92 9.66 38.65 4.51
N ILE A 93 8.35 38.83 4.68
CA ILE A 93 7.37 37.76 4.58
C ILE A 93 7.48 37.24 3.14
N PRO A 94 7.88 35.97 2.91
CA PRO A 94 7.90 35.44 1.56
C PRO A 94 6.49 35.54 0.98
N LEU A 95 6.38 36.17 -0.20
CA LEU A 95 5.10 36.42 -0.85
C LEU A 95 4.31 35.11 -0.91
N MET A 96 3.14 35.08 -0.29
CA MET A 96 2.29 33.90 -0.36
C MET A 96 1.91 33.66 -1.83
N PRO A 97 1.85 32.39 -2.29
CA PRO A 97 1.48 32.10 -3.67
C PRO A 97 0.00 32.39 -3.97
N TYR A 98 -0.75 32.89 -2.98
CA TYR A 98 -2.16 33.23 -3.02
C TYR A 98 -2.48 34.32 -1.98
N SER A 99 -3.72 34.83 -1.98
CA SER A 99 -4.14 35.94 -1.12
C SER A 99 -4.16 35.58 0.39
N ALA A 100 -4.16 36.62 1.24
CA ALA A 100 -4.35 36.44 2.68
C ALA A 100 -5.71 35.81 3.04
N ALA A 101 -6.73 36.01 2.22
CA ALA A 101 -8.04 35.39 2.40
C ALA A 101 -7.99 33.87 2.16
N VAL A 102 -7.22 33.41 1.17
CA VAL A 102 -6.93 31.97 0.97
C VAL A 102 -6.13 31.42 2.15
N ALA A 103 -5.10 32.14 2.60
CA ALA A 103 -4.29 31.70 3.75
C ALA A 103 -5.12 31.55 5.04
N ALA A 104 -6.11 32.43 5.26
CA ALA A 104 -7.02 32.37 6.39
C ALA A 104 -7.90 31.10 6.41
N ARG A 105 -8.06 30.40 5.27
CA ARG A 105 -8.76 29.09 5.21
C ARG A 105 -7.97 27.97 5.88
N PHE A 106 -6.68 28.17 6.15
CA PHE A 106 -5.78 27.17 6.73
C PHE A 106 -5.18 27.66 8.06
N PRO A 107 -6.01 27.93 9.09
CA PRO A 107 -5.52 28.44 10.36
C PRO A 107 -4.66 27.40 11.09
N PRO A 108 -3.68 27.83 11.90
CA PRO A 108 -2.91 26.93 12.74
C PRO A 108 -3.81 26.04 13.60
N PRO A 109 -3.44 24.76 13.80
CA PRO A 109 -4.14 23.86 14.71
C PRO A 109 -3.96 24.31 16.17
N SER A 110 -4.83 23.84 17.06
CA SER A 110 -4.69 24.05 18.51
C SER A 110 -3.51 23.29 19.11
N VAL A 111 -3.12 22.18 18.49
CA VAL A 111 -1.97 21.36 18.89
C VAL A 111 -0.72 21.82 18.13
N ILE A 112 0.35 22.09 18.86
CA ILE A 112 1.66 22.43 18.29
C ILE A 112 2.56 21.19 18.33
N TYR A 113 3.01 20.75 17.17
CA TYR A 113 3.94 19.63 17.04
C TYR A 113 5.39 20.11 17.11
N SER A 114 6.23 19.27 17.74
CA SER A 114 7.64 19.56 17.97
C SER A 114 8.49 18.40 17.45
N THR A 115 9.26 18.69 16.42
CA THR A 115 10.29 17.83 15.81
C THR A 115 11.50 18.72 15.52
N PRO A 116 12.67 18.19 15.14
CA PRO A 116 13.85 19.00 14.90
C PRO A 116 13.63 20.11 13.87
N GLY A 117 12.89 19.87 12.78
CA GLY A 117 12.60 20.88 11.74
C GLY A 117 11.44 21.84 12.06
N LEU A 118 10.63 21.54 13.06
CA LEU A 118 9.50 22.38 13.50
C LEU A 118 9.83 23.33 14.65
N GLN A 119 11.08 23.37 15.11
CA GLN A 119 11.49 24.28 16.19
C GLN A 119 11.32 25.76 15.79
N PRO A 120 10.98 26.64 16.75
CA PRO A 120 10.94 28.08 16.52
C PRO A 120 12.25 28.62 15.96
N GLY A 121 12.18 29.55 15.00
CA GLY A 121 13.36 30.19 14.41
C GLY A 121 14.11 29.40 13.34
N ARG A 122 13.71 28.15 13.03
CA ARG A 122 14.33 27.39 11.94
C ARG A 122 13.86 27.83 10.57
N SER A 123 14.81 27.90 9.63
CA SER A 123 14.57 28.10 8.19
C SER A 123 14.45 26.79 7.40
N ASN A 124 15.04 25.70 7.89
CA ASN A 124 15.07 24.40 7.22
C ASN A 124 14.27 23.36 8.00
N PHE A 125 13.70 22.38 7.30
CA PHE A 125 13.09 21.18 7.89
C PHE A 125 14.15 20.18 8.38
N SER A 126 13.70 19.09 9.02
CA SER A 126 14.57 18.05 9.52
C SER A 126 15.45 17.46 8.43
N SER A 127 16.77 17.55 8.63
CA SER A 127 17.77 16.90 7.77
C SER A 127 17.78 15.38 7.96
N PRO A 128 18.29 14.60 6.99
CA PRO A 128 18.41 13.14 7.15
C PRO A 128 19.14 12.72 8.44
N ALA A 129 20.19 13.43 8.84
CA ALA A 129 20.92 13.15 10.07
C ALA A 129 20.10 13.44 11.35
N GLU A 130 19.30 14.51 11.35
CA GLU A 130 18.37 14.80 12.45
C GLU A 130 17.25 13.75 12.53
N VAL A 131 16.75 13.27 11.38
CA VAL A 131 15.79 12.15 11.33
C VAL A 131 16.41 10.89 11.95
N SER A 132 17.63 10.50 11.55
CA SER A 132 18.33 9.34 12.13
C SER A 132 18.51 9.45 13.65
N THR A 133 18.96 10.62 14.11
CA THR A 133 19.16 10.90 15.54
C THR A 133 17.86 10.81 16.31
N TRP A 134 16.77 11.34 15.74
CA TRP A 134 15.44 11.25 16.33
C TRP A 134 14.95 9.81 16.45
N LEU A 135 15.06 9.00 15.40
CA LEU A 135 14.62 7.59 15.43
C LEU A 135 15.38 6.78 16.48
N LEU A 136 16.70 7.00 16.62
CA LEU A 136 17.51 6.39 17.69
C LEU A 136 17.03 6.81 19.09
N ALA A 137 16.71 8.09 19.27
CA ALA A 137 16.17 8.59 20.53
C ALA A 137 14.81 7.95 20.86
N GLN A 138 13.91 7.84 19.88
CA GLN A 138 12.60 7.21 20.07
C GLN A 138 12.72 5.71 20.38
N ALA A 139 13.60 4.98 19.70
CA ALA A 139 13.88 3.58 20.01
C ALA A 139 14.36 3.41 21.46
N SER A 140 15.23 4.31 21.93
CA SER A 140 15.77 4.30 23.29
C SER A 140 14.73 4.72 24.34
N ALA A 141 13.85 5.66 24.00
CA ALA A 141 12.76 6.09 24.88
C ALA A 141 11.72 4.99 25.06
N ALA A 142 11.31 4.32 23.97
CA ALA A 142 10.30 3.27 23.98
C ALA A 142 10.64 2.11 24.94
N ARG A 143 11.93 1.80 25.10
CA ARG A 143 12.43 0.75 25.99
C ARG A 143 12.49 1.16 27.47
N ARG A 144 12.49 2.47 27.77
CA ARG A 144 12.78 3.03 29.11
C ARG A 144 11.58 3.63 29.84
N VAL A 145 10.37 3.54 29.29
CA VAL A 145 9.16 4.06 29.95
C VAL A 145 8.89 3.27 31.24
N ALA A 146 9.15 3.90 32.39
CA ALA A 146 8.98 3.28 33.70
C ALA A 146 7.50 3.02 34.02
N GLY A 147 7.22 1.91 34.72
CA GLY A 147 5.86 1.57 35.17
C GLY A 147 4.92 1.06 34.07
N VAL A 148 5.39 0.95 32.82
CA VAL A 148 4.61 0.43 31.68
C VAL A 148 5.36 -0.78 31.11
N ALA A 149 4.64 -1.77 30.58
CA ALA A 149 5.27 -2.90 29.92
C ALA A 149 6.29 -2.43 28.85
N PRO A 150 7.40 -3.16 28.63
CA PRO A 150 8.42 -2.77 27.65
C PRO A 150 7.91 -2.92 26.21
N VAL A 151 8.35 -2.01 25.35
CA VAL A 151 8.15 -2.08 23.89
C VAL A 151 9.51 -2.39 23.27
N ALA A 152 9.58 -3.44 22.46
CA ALA A 152 10.73 -3.69 21.63
C ALA A 152 10.71 -2.66 20.49
N ALA A 153 11.74 -1.81 20.45
CA ALA A 153 11.88 -0.78 19.43
C ALA A 153 13.32 -0.71 18.93
N ALA A 154 13.53 -0.63 17.63
CA ALA A 154 14.86 -0.54 17.05
C ALA A 154 14.84 0.25 15.74
N MET A 155 15.86 1.07 15.55
CA MET A 155 16.16 1.63 14.24
C MET A 155 16.89 0.57 13.41
N VAL A 156 16.38 0.29 12.22
CA VAL A 156 16.94 -0.68 11.29
C VAL A 156 17.38 0.04 10.00
N SER A 157 18.54 -0.32 9.49
CA SER A 157 19.00 0.13 8.18
C SER A 157 18.32 -0.72 7.11
N ILE A 158 17.61 -0.09 6.17
CA ILE A 158 16.87 -0.80 5.11
C ILE A 158 17.57 -0.74 3.75
N GLY A 159 18.57 0.13 3.61
CA GLY A 159 19.34 0.27 2.39
C GLY A 159 20.07 1.61 2.32
N ARG A 160 20.43 2.02 1.11
CA ARG A 160 21.02 3.33 0.82
C ARG A 160 20.36 3.93 -0.41
N SER A 161 20.31 5.27 -0.47
CA SER A 161 19.85 6.00 -1.66
C SER A 161 20.86 5.89 -2.81
N GLN A 162 20.48 6.42 -3.98
CA GLN A 162 21.36 6.55 -5.15
C GLN A 162 22.63 7.36 -4.83
N ARG A 163 22.57 8.31 -3.88
CA ARG A 163 23.74 9.06 -3.41
C ARG A 163 24.43 8.44 -2.18
N GLY A 164 24.02 7.25 -1.77
CA GLY A 164 24.63 6.51 -0.69
C GLY A 164 24.18 6.92 0.72
N GLU A 165 23.17 7.79 0.84
CA GLU A 165 22.59 8.20 2.13
C GLU A 165 21.84 7.02 2.77
N PRO A 166 21.98 6.79 4.08
CA PRO A 166 21.28 5.71 4.76
C PRO A 166 19.76 5.84 4.67
N LEU A 167 19.10 4.74 4.29
CA LEU A 167 17.65 4.59 4.44
C LEU A 167 17.37 3.82 5.73
N GLN A 168 16.51 4.37 6.57
CA GLN A 168 16.27 3.84 7.91
C GLN A 168 14.79 3.74 8.24
N ALA A 169 14.44 2.69 8.98
CA ALA A 169 13.12 2.51 9.55
C ALA A 169 13.20 2.40 11.07
N LEU A 170 12.13 2.77 11.76
CA LEU A 170 11.93 2.46 13.17
C LEU A 170 10.85 1.38 13.28
N VAL A 171 11.21 0.24 13.87
CA VAL A 171 10.28 -0.83 14.20
C VAL A 171 9.86 -0.66 15.65
N LEU A 172 8.55 -0.67 15.93
CA LEU A 172 7.98 -0.68 17.28
C LEU A 172 6.98 -1.83 17.42
N THR A 173 7.15 -2.65 18.46
CA THR A 173 6.33 -3.84 18.69
C THR A 173 6.33 -4.29 20.15
N ARG A 174 5.35 -5.13 20.50
CA ARG A 174 5.32 -5.91 21.75
C ARG A 174 5.82 -7.35 21.55
N ALA A 175 6.42 -7.68 20.41
CA ALA A 175 7.11 -8.94 20.18
C ALA A 175 8.35 -9.07 21.07
N ALA A 176 8.92 -10.29 21.12
CA ALA A 176 10.14 -10.56 21.85
C ALA A 176 11.36 -9.77 21.33
N ALA A 177 11.41 -9.53 20.01
CA ALA A 177 12.44 -8.74 19.35
C ALA A 177 11.85 -8.00 18.13
N THR A 178 12.68 -7.18 17.48
CA THR A 178 12.27 -6.33 16.35
C THR A 178 12.53 -6.94 14.98
N ASP A 179 13.06 -8.17 14.92
CA ASP A 179 13.31 -8.87 13.65
C ASP A 179 11.99 -9.36 13.02
N PRO A 180 11.95 -9.55 11.69
CA PRO A 180 10.74 -9.95 10.99
C PRO A 180 10.07 -11.23 11.51
N ALA A 181 10.86 -12.25 11.89
CA ALA A 181 10.32 -13.51 12.37
C ALA A 181 9.61 -13.33 13.72
N SER A 182 10.19 -12.53 14.63
CA SER A 182 9.55 -12.16 15.89
C SER A 182 8.22 -11.43 15.70
N LEU A 183 8.13 -10.50 14.74
CA LEU A 183 6.87 -9.80 14.44
C LEU A 183 5.82 -10.75 13.86
N LEU A 184 6.20 -11.61 12.90
CA LEU A 184 5.30 -12.62 12.33
C LEU A 184 4.75 -13.56 13.39
N ALA A 185 5.59 -14.00 14.34
CA ALA A 185 5.20 -14.91 15.42
C ALA A 185 4.14 -14.33 16.35
N THR A 186 3.92 -13.00 16.36
CA THR A 186 2.85 -12.39 17.16
C THR A 186 1.44 -12.64 16.62
N GLY A 187 1.30 -13.00 15.35
CA GLY A 187 0.00 -13.06 14.65
C GLY A 187 -0.67 -11.69 14.43
N ARG A 188 -0.05 -10.58 14.87
CA ARG A 188 -0.63 -9.24 14.78
C ARG A 188 -0.38 -8.61 13.42
N PRO A 189 -1.32 -7.81 12.89
CA PRO A 189 -1.08 -7.08 11.66
C PRO A 189 0.06 -6.07 11.84
N THR A 190 0.90 -5.99 10.82
CA THR A 190 1.97 -4.99 10.75
C THR A 190 1.52 -3.83 9.86
N VAL A 191 1.65 -2.61 10.37
CA VAL A 191 1.43 -1.36 9.63
C VAL A 191 2.78 -0.79 9.20
N LEU A 192 2.95 -0.52 7.92
CA LEU A 192 4.10 0.18 7.37
C LEU A 192 3.69 1.61 6.97
N LEU A 193 4.35 2.60 7.55
CA LEU A 193 4.19 4.02 7.20
C LEU A 193 5.44 4.48 6.47
N VAL A 194 5.29 4.99 5.24
CA VAL A 194 6.40 5.47 4.41
C VAL A 194 6.17 6.92 4.05
N GLY A 195 7.15 7.78 4.36
CA GLY A 195 7.12 9.20 4.04
C GLY A 195 8.16 9.57 3.01
N GLN A 196 7.87 10.63 2.26
CA GLN A 196 8.84 11.33 1.41
C GLN A 196 9.56 10.43 0.39
N GLN A 197 8.78 9.79 -0.49
CA GLN A 197 9.32 9.00 -1.62
C GLN A 197 9.62 9.82 -2.87
N GLY A 198 8.88 10.90 -3.11
CA GLY A 198 9.04 11.76 -4.28
C GLY A 198 9.85 13.02 -3.98
N ASP A 199 9.32 14.14 -4.46
CA ASP A 199 9.83 15.48 -4.17
C ASP A 199 9.80 15.83 -2.67
N GLU A 200 10.34 16.98 -2.31
CA GLU A 200 10.38 17.46 -0.93
C GLU A 200 8.96 17.55 -0.33
N ALA A 201 8.68 16.64 0.60
CA ALA A 201 7.39 16.49 1.29
C ALA A 201 7.58 16.61 2.81
N PRO A 202 8.08 17.77 3.30
CA PRO A 202 8.56 17.90 4.67
C PRO A 202 7.50 17.58 5.71
N ALA A 203 6.22 17.90 5.48
CA ALA A 203 5.19 17.56 6.47
C ALA A 203 5.04 16.04 6.66
N ALA A 204 5.24 15.24 5.60
CA ALA A 204 5.23 13.78 5.69
C ALA A 204 6.35 13.25 6.59
N THR A 205 7.57 13.78 6.42
CA THR A 205 8.70 13.42 7.29
C THR A 205 8.43 13.82 8.74
N GLU A 206 8.01 15.07 8.98
CA GLU A 206 7.77 15.58 10.33
C GLU A 206 6.60 14.85 11.01
N SER A 207 5.51 14.57 10.30
CA SER A 207 4.36 13.85 10.86
C SER A 207 4.74 12.41 11.23
N LEU A 208 5.52 11.69 10.43
CA LEU A 208 5.99 10.35 10.78
C LEU A 208 6.98 10.35 11.96
N MET A 209 7.76 11.41 12.15
CA MET A 209 8.57 11.60 13.36
C MET A 209 7.70 11.82 14.61
N VAL A 210 6.59 12.55 14.48
CA VAL A 210 5.58 12.68 15.54
C VAL A 210 4.94 11.33 15.84
N MET A 211 4.49 10.59 14.81
CA MET A 211 3.90 9.25 14.99
C MET A 211 4.87 8.30 15.70
N ALA A 212 6.15 8.34 15.35
CA ALA A 212 7.20 7.57 16.02
C ALA A 212 7.30 7.90 17.51
N SER A 213 7.22 9.19 17.89
CA SER A 213 7.22 9.60 19.30
C SER A 213 5.95 9.17 20.04
N GLU A 214 4.78 9.33 19.42
CA GLU A 214 3.50 8.93 20.01
C GLU A 214 3.41 7.42 20.24
N LEU A 215 3.96 6.61 19.33
CA LEU A 215 4.04 5.15 19.49
C LEU A 215 5.12 4.74 20.51
N ALA A 216 6.23 5.48 20.56
CA ALA A 216 7.33 5.19 21.48
C ALA A 216 6.95 5.51 22.93
N GLN A 217 6.32 6.65 23.19
CA GLN A 217 6.14 7.14 24.57
C GLN A 217 4.86 7.97 24.78
N GLY A 218 4.06 8.20 23.74
CA GLY A 218 2.85 9.01 23.80
C GLY A 218 1.57 8.18 23.83
N LEU A 219 0.50 8.79 23.30
CA LEU A 219 -0.88 8.27 23.42
C LEU A 219 -1.15 7.07 22.52
N LEU A 220 -0.35 6.87 21.47
CA LEU A 220 -0.53 5.76 20.54
C LEU A 220 0.19 4.48 20.99
N ARG A 221 1.07 4.54 21.99
CA ARG A 221 1.79 3.38 22.54
C ARG A 221 0.91 2.15 22.86
N PRO A 222 -0.31 2.28 23.44
CA PRO A 222 -1.18 1.14 23.69
C PRO A 222 -1.62 0.38 22.42
N SER A 223 -1.61 1.04 21.26
CA SER A 223 -1.94 0.40 19.97
C SER A 223 -1.04 -0.82 19.70
N LEU A 224 0.21 -0.78 20.17
CA LEU A 224 1.19 -1.85 19.99
C LEU A 224 0.78 -3.18 20.68
N GLU A 225 -0.24 -3.16 21.54
CA GLU A 225 -0.85 -4.37 22.10
C GLU A 225 -1.63 -5.20 21.07
N LYS A 226 -2.03 -4.58 19.96
CA LYS A 226 -2.83 -5.22 18.90
C LYS A 226 -2.15 -5.20 17.54
N ILE A 227 -1.21 -4.30 17.30
CA ILE A 227 -0.54 -4.15 16.00
C ILE A 227 0.98 -4.04 16.15
N ASN A 228 1.70 -4.28 15.07
CA ASN A 228 3.11 -3.90 14.92
C ASN A 228 3.19 -2.65 14.03
N VAL A 229 4.17 -1.77 14.24
CA VAL A 229 4.36 -0.60 13.38
C VAL A 229 5.81 -0.46 12.93
N VAL A 230 5.98 -0.26 11.63
CA VAL A 230 7.26 0.08 10.99
C VAL A 230 7.11 1.47 10.37
N VAL A 231 8.00 2.39 10.70
CA VAL A 231 7.97 3.78 10.24
C VAL A 231 9.23 4.08 9.45
N VAL A 232 9.08 4.51 8.20
CA VAL A 232 10.14 5.04 7.33
C VAL A 232 9.83 6.52 7.10
N PRO A 233 10.33 7.45 7.93
CA PRO A 233 9.97 8.86 7.79
C PRO A 233 10.43 9.50 6.49
N ASN A 234 11.60 9.08 6.00
CA ASN A 234 12.22 9.64 4.80
C ASN A 234 12.78 8.51 3.93
N ALA A 235 12.03 8.16 2.88
CA ALA A 235 12.41 7.14 1.91
C ALA A 235 13.23 7.68 0.73
N ASN A 236 13.33 9.01 0.58
CA ASN A 236 14.13 9.70 -0.42
C ASN A 236 14.96 10.83 0.23
N PRO A 237 16.02 10.49 0.98
CA PRO A 237 16.88 11.50 1.61
C PRO A 237 17.57 12.41 0.57
N ASP A 238 17.70 11.96 -0.67
CA ASP A 238 18.31 12.70 -1.77
C ASP A 238 17.45 13.88 -2.25
N ALA A 239 16.11 13.79 -2.11
CA ALA A 239 15.17 14.85 -2.51
C ALA A 239 15.43 16.18 -1.81
N THR A 240 15.80 16.14 -0.52
CA THR A 240 16.03 17.36 0.30
C THR A 240 17.23 18.20 -0.13
N ARG A 241 18.13 17.64 -0.96
CA ARG A 241 19.32 18.35 -1.44
C ARG A 241 19.19 18.90 -2.85
N GLY A 242 18.05 18.67 -3.52
CA GLY A 242 17.84 18.98 -4.93
C GLY A 242 18.75 18.16 -5.84
N MET A 243 18.21 17.58 -6.91
CA MET A 243 19.08 17.05 -7.97
C MET A 243 19.59 18.20 -8.84
N PRO A 244 20.91 18.29 -9.12
CA PRO A 244 21.41 19.17 -10.16
C PRO A 244 20.70 18.85 -11.49
N ALA A 245 20.41 19.87 -12.29
CA ALA A 245 19.77 19.67 -13.60
C ALA A 245 20.56 18.75 -14.56
N SER A 246 21.85 18.52 -14.29
CA SER A 246 22.75 17.63 -15.03
C SER A 246 22.80 16.19 -14.49
N SER A 247 22.02 15.84 -13.46
CA SER A 247 22.01 14.50 -12.88
C SER A 247 21.52 13.45 -13.88
N THR A 248 22.26 12.36 -14.02
CA THR A 248 21.87 11.18 -14.82
C THR A 248 21.15 10.11 -14.01
N LEU A 249 20.92 10.35 -12.71
CA LEU A 249 20.22 9.43 -11.82
C LEU A 249 18.74 9.33 -12.19
N ALA A 250 18.16 8.15 -12.02
CA ALA A 250 16.74 7.95 -12.27
C ALA A 250 15.93 8.73 -11.21
N PRO A 251 14.92 9.52 -11.62
CA PRO A 251 14.07 10.22 -10.65
C PRO A 251 13.27 9.20 -9.84
N PHE A 252 13.38 9.27 -8.51
CA PHE A 252 12.54 8.48 -7.61
C PHE A 252 11.25 9.26 -7.35
N THR A 253 10.18 8.88 -8.03
CA THR A 253 8.86 9.57 -8.01
C THR A 253 7.83 8.87 -7.11
N GLY A 254 8.21 7.74 -6.49
CA GLY A 254 7.30 6.83 -5.79
C GLY A 254 6.41 5.99 -6.72
N THR A 255 6.80 5.83 -7.98
CA THR A 255 6.14 4.94 -8.98
C THR A 255 7.07 3.84 -9.49
N ASP A 256 8.12 3.51 -8.74
CA ASP A 256 9.10 2.46 -9.09
C ASP A 256 8.95 1.22 -8.19
N HIS A 257 7.74 0.93 -7.71
CA HIS A 257 7.50 -0.18 -6.77
C HIS A 257 7.28 -1.53 -7.44
N LEU A 258 7.20 -1.58 -8.77
CA LEU A 258 7.13 -2.83 -9.54
C LEU A 258 8.47 -3.16 -10.18
N ALA A 259 9.06 -2.25 -10.96
CA ALA A 259 10.32 -2.54 -11.66
C ALA A 259 11.54 -2.56 -10.73
N LEU A 260 11.48 -1.81 -9.62
CA LEU A 260 12.55 -1.70 -8.62
C LEU A 260 13.87 -1.24 -9.24
N VAL A 261 13.82 -0.24 -10.12
CA VAL A 261 14.99 0.33 -10.79
C VAL A 261 15.93 0.98 -9.77
N THR A 262 15.39 1.79 -8.86
CA THR A 262 16.19 2.56 -7.90
C THR A 262 16.49 1.76 -6.61
N PRO A 263 17.63 2.01 -5.95
CA PRO A 263 17.97 1.34 -4.69
C PRO A 263 16.99 1.67 -3.55
N GLU A 264 16.33 2.83 -3.56
CA GLU A 264 15.28 3.20 -2.62
C GLU A 264 14.06 2.28 -2.74
N SER A 265 13.56 2.08 -3.96
CA SER A 265 12.45 1.15 -4.23
C SER A 265 12.81 -0.28 -3.84
N GLN A 266 14.05 -0.69 -4.13
CA GLN A 266 14.57 -2.01 -3.77
C GLN A 266 14.61 -2.21 -2.24
N ALA A 267 15.10 -1.22 -1.50
CA ALA A 267 15.13 -1.23 -0.04
C ALA A 267 13.72 -1.34 0.56
N LEU A 268 12.76 -0.59 0.04
CA LEU A 268 11.36 -0.68 0.47
C LEU A 268 10.73 -2.02 0.09
N ALA A 269 11.02 -2.57 -1.09
CA ALA A 269 10.53 -3.87 -1.52
C ALA A 269 11.03 -5.00 -0.60
N ALA A 270 12.32 -4.98 -0.24
CA ALA A 270 12.91 -5.91 0.72
C ALA A 270 12.25 -5.77 2.11
N LEU A 271 12.07 -4.54 2.59
CA LEU A 271 11.39 -4.29 3.87
C LEU A 271 9.96 -4.86 3.88
N ILE A 272 9.19 -4.64 2.81
CA ILE A 272 7.82 -5.16 2.66
C ILE A 272 7.81 -6.69 2.57
N ARG A 273 8.75 -7.29 1.84
CA ARG A 273 8.90 -8.74 1.73
C ARG A 273 9.16 -9.36 3.11
N ASP A 274 10.06 -8.76 3.87
CA ASP A 274 10.55 -9.32 5.12
C ASP A 274 9.51 -9.14 6.25
N TYR A 275 9.01 -7.92 6.45
CA TYR A 275 8.07 -7.61 7.55
C TYR A 275 6.60 -7.92 7.24
N ARG A 276 6.27 -8.21 5.97
CA ARG A 276 4.93 -8.59 5.49
C ARG A 276 3.79 -7.71 6.05
N PRO A 277 3.82 -6.40 5.83
CA PRO A 277 2.77 -5.52 6.32
C PRO A 277 1.40 -5.89 5.74
N THR A 278 0.37 -5.81 6.58
CA THR A 278 -1.03 -5.99 6.18
C THR A 278 -1.64 -4.65 5.75
N VAL A 279 -1.09 -3.54 6.25
CA VAL A 279 -1.48 -2.16 5.88
C VAL A 279 -0.20 -1.39 5.53
N VAL A 280 -0.21 -0.73 4.37
CA VAL A 280 0.89 0.11 3.87
C VAL A 280 0.33 1.49 3.53
N VAL A 281 0.93 2.54 4.08
CA VAL A 281 0.52 3.93 3.87
C VAL A 281 1.66 4.73 3.27
N ASP A 282 1.47 5.23 2.05
CA ASP A 282 2.34 6.22 1.41
C ASP A 282 1.90 7.63 1.82
N VAL A 283 2.73 8.31 2.62
CA VAL A 283 2.49 9.63 3.18
C VAL A 283 3.27 10.66 2.37
N ARG A 284 2.54 11.59 1.74
CA ARG A 284 3.07 12.55 0.78
C ARG A 284 2.49 13.94 1.01
N GLU A 285 2.83 14.84 0.12
CA GLU A 285 2.17 16.13 -0.01
C GLU A 285 1.80 16.39 -1.47
N TYR A 286 0.67 17.07 -1.67
CA TYR A 286 0.21 17.46 -3.00
C TYR A 286 0.48 18.94 -3.26
N GLU A 287 0.55 19.29 -4.56
CA GLU A 287 0.79 20.65 -5.04
C GLU A 287 -0.36 21.57 -4.66
N ALA A 288 -0.08 22.50 -3.74
CA ALA A 288 -1.06 23.40 -3.16
C ALA A 288 -0.99 24.83 -3.73
N GLY A 289 -0.04 25.05 -4.63
CA GLY A 289 0.38 26.35 -5.13
C GLY A 289 1.79 26.70 -4.62
N GLY A 290 2.48 27.61 -5.32
CA GLY A 290 3.88 27.91 -5.00
C GLY A 290 4.75 28.02 -6.24
N ARG A 291 6.04 28.29 -6.03
CA ARG A 291 7.07 28.09 -7.05
C ARG A 291 7.85 26.81 -6.72
N PRO A 292 8.30 26.05 -7.73
CA PRO A 292 8.20 26.36 -9.17
C PRO A 292 6.88 25.95 -9.83
N VAL A 293 5.97 25.28 -9.13
CA VAL A 293 4.77 24.66 -9.75
C VAL A 293 3.46 25.17 -9.13
N ASN A 294 2.56 25.70 -9.96
CA ASN A 294 1.25 26.22 -9.56
C ASN A 294 0.12 25.78 -10.53
N ARG A 295 0.05 24.48 -10.87
CA ARG A 295 -0.76 23.98 -12.00
C ARG A 295 -2.23 24.37 -11.94
N PHE A 296 -2.87 24.28 -10.78
CA PHE A 296 -4.30 24.63 -10.64
C PHE A 296 -4.56 26.12 -10.89
N MET A 297 -3.64 26.98 -10.44
CA MET A 297 -3.71 28.40 -10.75
C MET A 297 -3.51 28.64 -12.24
N ASP A 298 -2.45 28.08 -12.81
CA ASP A 298 -2.08 28.31 -14.21
C ASP A 298 -3.15 27.77 -15.18
N LYS A 299 -3.81 26.66 -14.82
CA LYS A 299 -4.85 26.03 -15.64
C LYS A 299 -6.23 26.62 -15.44
N PHE A 300 -6.63 26.90 -14.20
CA PHE A 300 -8.03 27.16 -13.87
C PHE A 300 -8.25 28.48 -13.12
N GLY A 301 -7.18 29.19 -12.74
CA GLY A 301 -7.26 30.42 -11.96
C GLY A 301 -7.82 30.21 -10.55
N VAL A 302 -7.61 29.02 -9.96
CA VAL A 302 -8.13 28.64 -8.64
C VAL A 302 -7.04 27.99 -7.77
N VAL A 303 -7.30 27.94 -6.47
CA VAL A 303 -6.41 27.28 -5.50
C VAL A 303 -7.08 25.99 -5.00
N PRO A 304 -6.34 24.86 -4.88
CA PRO A 304 -6.87 23.66 -4.26
C PRO A 304 -7.39 23.93 -2.84
N LYS A 305 -8.52 23.36 -2.46
CA LYS A 305 -9.22 23.66 -1.19
C LYS A 305 -8.78 22.80 -0.01
N PHE A 306 -8.50 21.53 -0.25
CA PHE A 306 -8.53 20.52 0.79
C PHE A 306 -7.30 20.57 1.74
N ASP A 307 -7.43 19.99 2.93
CA ASP A 307 -6.29 19.82 3.85
C ASP A 307 -5.53 18.53 3.53
N ALA A 308 -6.27 17.48 3.14
CA ALA A 308 -5.75 16.20 2.73
C ALA A 308 -6.36 15.72 1.41
N LEU A 309 -5.59 14.93 0.67
CA LEU A 309 -6.10 14.01 -0.32
C LEU A 309 -5.86 12.57 0.16
N PHE A 310 -6.80 11.68 -0.11
CA PHE A 310 -6.70 10.28 0.30
C PHE A 310 -7.20 9.33 -0.79
N GLN A 311 -6.48 8.22 -1.00
CA GLN A 311 -6.90 7.19 -1.95
C GLN A 311 -6.38 5.80 -1.53
N TYR A 312 -7.23 4.79 -1.64
CA TYR A 312 -6.85 3.37 -1.54
C TYR A 312 -6.49 2.80 -2.92
N ALA A 313 -5.90 1.61 -2.95
CA ALA A 313 -5.49 0.97 -4.20
C ALA A 313 -6.65 0.77 -5.20
N THR A 314 -6.41 1.16 -6.45
CA THR A 314 -7.39 1.13 -7.55
C THR A 314 -6.85 0.41 -8.78
N THR A 315 -5.94 -0.55 -8.59
CA THR A 315 -5.33 -1.30 -9.70
C THR A 315 -6.12 -2.55 -10.05
N ALA A 316 -6.00 -3.00 -11.30
CA ALA A 316 -6.68 -4.19 -11.78
C ALA A 316 -6.19 -5.45 -11.05
N ASN A 317 -7.03 -6.49 -11.01
CA ASN A 317 -6.79 -7.75 -10.30
C ASN A 317 -6.67 -7.64 -8.77
N THR A 318 -6.95 -6.48 -8.18
CA THR A 318 -7.10 -6.34 -6.71
C THR A 318 -8.33 -7.14 -6.25
N PRO A 319 -8.23 -8.01 -5.23
CA PRO A 319 -9.39 -8.73 -4.70
C PRO A 319 -10.51 -7.78 -4.24
N GLU A 320 -11.76 -8.06 -4.62
CA GLU A 320 -12.90 -7.17 -4.35
C GLU A 320 -13.10 -6.92 -2.85
N LEU A 321 -12.90 -7.95 -2.03
CA LEU A 321 -13.01 -7.83 -0.58
C LEU A 321 -11.92 -6.92 0.02
N LEU A 322 -10.72 -6.88 -0.58
CA LEU A 322 -9.64 -5.98 -0.17
C LEU A 322 -10.01 -4.52 -0.48
N THR A 323 -10.65 -4.27 -1.62
CA THR A 323 -11.20 -2.95 -1.98
C THR A 323 -12.29 -2.53 -1.01
N ARG A 324 -13.24 -3.42 -0.68
CA ARG A 324 -14.29 -3.16 0.32
C ARG A 324 -13.71 -2.82 1.70
N ALA A 325 -12.72 -3.59 2.17
CA ALA A 325 -12.02 -3.31 3.42
C ALA A 325 -11.32 -1.95 3.41
N SER A 326 -10.65 -1.60 2.31
CA SER A 326 -9.97 -0.32 2.18
C SER A 326 -10.94 0.87 2.26
N GLU A 327 -12.12 0.77 1.65
CA GLU A 327 -13.16 1.80 1.71
C GLU A 327 -13.84 1.84 3.10
N GLU A 328 -14.37 0.72 3.56
CA GLU A 328 -15.24 0.68 4.75
C GLU A 328 -14.47 0.77 6.06
N TRP A 329 -13.29 0.15 6.14
CA TRP A 329 -12.53 0.08 7.40
C TRP A 329 -11.48 1.18 7.52
N PHE A 330 -11.05 1.80 6.42
CA PHE A 330 -10.00 2.82 6.48
C PHE A 330 -10.46 4.17 5.96
N ARG A 331 -10.99 4.26 4.73
CA ARG A 331 -11.39 5.55 4.18
C ARG A 331 -12.50 6.21 4.99
N ARG A 332 -13.62 5.52 5.22
CA ARG A 332 -14.77 6.13 5.92
C ARG A 332 -14.43 6.62 7.34
N PRO A 333 -13.74 5.84 8.19
CA PRO A 333 -13.28 6.34 9.50
C PRO A 333 -12.33 7.53 9.40
N LEU A 334 -11.41 7.54 8.42
CA LEU A 334 -10.50 8.66 8.20
C LEU A 334 -11.24 9.94 7.81
N LEU A 335 -12.24 9.85 6.91
CA LEU A 335 -13.07 11.00 6.54
C LEU A 335 -13.79 11.58 7.76
N ALA A 336 -14.33 10.71 8.62
CA ALA A 336 -14.99 11.13 9.86
C ALA A 336 -14.02 11.79 10.85
N ALA A 337 -12.82 11.23 11.01
CA ALA A 337 -11.79 11.77 11.91
C ALA A 337 -11.29 13.15 11.47
N LEU A 338 -11.02 13.34 10.17
CA LEU A 338 -10.63 14.64 9.63
C LEU A 338 -11.76 15.67 9.77
N LYS A 339 -13.00 15.29 9.43
CA LYS A 339 -14.17 16.16 9.59
C LYS A 339 -14.37 16.61 11.04
N HIS A 340 -14.17 15.71 12.01
CA HIS A 340 -14.27 16.05 13.44
C HIS A 340 -13.23 17.09 13.87
N GLN A 341 -12.05 17.11 13.25
CA GLN A 341 -11.02 18.13 13.49
C GLN A 341 -11.18 19.39 12.63
N GLY A 342 -12.29 19.53 11.89
CA GLY A 342 -12.49 20.66 10.98
C GLY A 342 -11.51 20.67 9.81
N LEU A 343 -11.04 19.49 9.41
CA LEU A 343 -10.13 19.29 8.29
C LEU A 343 -10.89 18.72 7.10
N SER A 344 -10.59 19.25 5.92
CA SER A 344 -11.23 18.90 4.66
C SER A 344 -10.41 17.86 3.89
N VAL A 345 -11.09 16.95 3.21
CA VAL A 345 -10.45 15.84 2.49
C VAL A 345 -11.18 15.51 1.19
N GLU A 346 -10.42 15.12 0.18
CA GLU A 346 -10.91 14.68 -1.13
C GLU A 346 -10.11 13.49 -1.64
N TRP A 347 -10.54 12.89 -2.75
CA TRP A 347 -9.75 11.94 -3.51
C TRP A 347 -8.41 12.53 -3.98
N VAL A 348 -7.35 11.72 -3.96
CA VAL A 348 -6.08 12.06 -4.63
C VAL A 348 -6.33 12.36 -6.09
N HIS A 349 -5.82 13.50 -6.55
CA HIS A 349 -5.93 13.95 -7.93
C HIS A 349 -4.78 14.87 -8.32
N THR A 350 -4.50 14.93 -9.62
CA THR A 350 -3.47 15.78 -10.20
C THR A 350 -3.86 16.21 -11.62
N THR A 351 -3.02 17.05 -12.23
CA THR A 351 -3.17 17.49 -13.61
C THR A 351 -1.84 17.33 -14.34
N SER A 352 -1.87 17.08 -15.65
CA SER A 352 -0.68 17.09 -16.50
C SER A 352 0.06 18.44 -16.45
N ALA A 353 1.34 18.46 -16.82
CA ALA A 353 2.12 19.71 -16.87
C ALA A 353 1.68 20.65 -18.01
N ASP A 354 1.02 20.13 -19.05
CA ASP A 354 0.51 20.92 -20.17
C ASP A 354 -0.67 21.78 -19.73
N VAL A 355 -0.49 23.10 -19.67
CA VAL A 355 -1.51 24.06 -19.22
C VAL A 355 -2.80 24.01 -20.08
N ALA A 356 -2.72 23.58 -21.33
CA ALA A 356 -3.88 23.44 -22.22
C ALA A 356 -4.77 22.25 -21.84
N ASP A 357 -4.20 21.17 -21.31
CA ASP A 357 -4.95 19.99 -20.88
C ASP A 357 -5.67 20.25 -19.55
N LYS A 358 -7.00 20.39 -19.63
CA LYS A 358 -7.88 20.69 -18.48
C LYS A 358 -8.40 19.45 -17.76
N ARG A 359 -7.94 18.25 -18.13
CA ARG A 359 -8.33 17.03 -17.41
C ARG A 359 -7.71 16.99 -16.02
N VAL A 360 -8.47 16.44 -15.09
CA VAL A 360 -8.03 16.14 -13.73
C VAL A 360 -8.07 14.63 -13.55
N SER A 361 -6.94 14.04 -13.18
CA SER A 361 -6.81 12.59 -13.05
C SER A 361 -6.70 12.19 -11.59
N MET A 362 -7.45 11.17 -11.17
CA MET A 362 -7.23 10.52 -9.88
C MET A 362 -5.82 9.92 -9.80
N GLY A 363 -5.38 9.50 -8.61
CA GLY A 363 -4.19 8.66 -8.48
C GLY A 363 -4.28 7.42 -9.38
N GLY A 364 -3.18 7.11 -10.07
CA GLY A 364 -3.14 6.18 -11.20
C GLY A 364 -3.62 4.76 -10.91
N ALA A 365 -4.12 4.07 -11.94
CA ALA A 365 -4.55 2.67 -11.89
C ALA A 365 -3.38 1.68 -12.07
N GLN A 366 -2.21 2.18 -12.43
CA GLN A 366 -1.06 1.33 -12.77
C GLN A 366 -0.45 0.69 -11.52
N PRO A 367 0.03 -0.56 -11.60
CA PRO A 367 0.58 -1.29 -10.48
C PRO A 367 2.04 -0.90 -10.20
N ASP A 368 2.35 0.40 -10.18
CA ASP A 368 3.71 0.94 -10.11
C ASP A 368 3.95 1.80 -8.84
N SER A 369 2.89 2.34 -8.25
CA SER A 369 2.91 3.01 -6.94
C SER A 369 2.97 2.03 -5.78
N LEU A 370 3.51 2.46 -4.64
CA LEU A 370 3.55 1.68 -3.40
C LEU A 370 2.16 1.19 -2.99
N ARG A 371 1.17 2.07 -3.13
CA ARG A 371 -0.25 1.81 -2.87
C ARG A 371 -0.77 0.62 -3.69
N ASN A 372 -0.60 0.65 -5.01
CA ASN A 372 -1.17 -0.37 -5.90
C ASN A 372 -0.38 -1.68 -5.85
N VAL A 373 0.96 -1.62 -5.76
CA VAL A 373 1.80 -2.82 -5.59
C VAL A 373 1.48 -3.54 -4.29
N SER A 374 1.26 -2.81 -3.19
CA SER A 374 0.88 -3.43 -1.91
C SER A 374 -0.44 -4.20 -2.01
N ALA A 375 -1.41 -3.69 -2.76
CA ALA A 375 -2.67 -4.39 -3.02
C ALA A 375 -2.50 -5.67 -3.87
N LEU A 376 -1.62 -5.64 -4.89
CA LEU A 376 -1.27 -6.86 -5.63
C LEU A 376 -0.49 -7.88 -4.78
N LYS A 377 0.08 -7.44 -3.67
CA LYS A 377 0.68 -8.28 -2.62
C LYS A 377 -0.31 -8.64 -1.50
N ASN A 378 -1.62 -8.50 -1.72
CA ASN A 378 -2.70 -8.81 -0.77
C ASN A 378 -2.62 -8.01 0.55
N ALA A 379 -2.16 -6.77 0.50
CA ALA A 379 -2.15 -5.83 1.63
C ALA A 379 -3.00 -4.59 1.33
N ILE A 380 -3.56 -3.97 2.38
CA ILE A 380 -4.27 -2.70 2.26
C ILE A 380 -3.26 -1.61 1.89
N GLY A 381 -3.29 -1.14 0.65
CA GLY A 381 -2.43 -0.07 0.15
C GLY A 381 -3.16 1.27 0.13
N LEU A 382 -2.61 2.26 0.84
CA LEU A 382 -3.21 3.59 1.03
C LEU A 382 -2.22 4.70 0.65
N GLN A 383 -2.75 5.83 0.21
CA GLN A 383 -2.01 7.06 -0.07
C GLN A 383 -2.69 8.22 0.63
N LEU A 384 -1.92 9.01 1.36
CA LEU A 384 -2.35 10.18 2.12
C LEU A 384 -1.46 11.37 1.75
N GLU A 385 -2.05 12.43 1.24
CA GLU A 385 -1.32 13.63 0.84
C GLU A 385 -1.82 14.84 1.62
N SER A 386 -0.98 15.49 2.43
CA SER A 386 -1.38 16.82 2.93
C SER A 386 -1.15 17.87 1.87
N ARG A 387 -1.87 18.97 1.97
CA ARG A 387 -1.55 20.22 1.26
C ARG A 387 -0.10 20.60 1.55
N GLY A 388 0.76 20.85 0.55
CA GLY A 388 2.09 21.37 0.92
C GLY A 388 3.17 21.55 -0.11
N ALA A 389 3.17 20.78 -1.20
CA ALA A 389 4.23 20.91 -2.21
C ALA A 389 4.16 22.33 -2.81
N GLY A 390 5.31 23.04 -2.78
CA GLY A 390 5.43 24.45 -3.19
C GLY A 390 5.20 25.51 -2.11
N LEU A 391 4.75 25.16 -0.90
CA LEU A 391 4.41 26.13 0.16
C LEU A 391 5.55 26.46 1.13
N GLY A 392 6.69 25.78 1.03
CA GLY A 392 7.77 25.90 2.01
C GLY A 392 7.25 25.68 3.43
N ARG A 393 7.53 26.61 4.36
CA ARG A 393 7.11 26.53 5.77
C ARG A 393 5.68 27.00 6.05
N GLN A 394 4.94 27.48 5.05
CA GLN A 394 3.58 27.96 5.26
C GLN A 394 2.66 26.83 5.73
N HIS A 395 1.82 27.17 6.70
CA HIS A 395 0.84 26.27 7.32
C HIS A 395 1.41 24.95 7.84
N ILE A 396 2.72 24.84 8.08
CA ILE A 396 3.37 23.54 8.36
C ILE A 396 2.75 22.80 9.55
N GLN A 397 2.42 23.51 10.64
CA GLN A 397 1.76 22.90 11.79
C GLN A 397 0.41 22.28 11.42
N ARG A 398 -0.39 22.94 10.58
CA ARG A 398 -1.67 22.41 10.09
C ARG A 398 -1.47 21.20 9.19
N ARG A 399 -0.48 21.24 8.30
CA ARG A 399 -0.14 20.12 7.39
C ARG A 399 0.24 18.87 8.16
N VAL A 400 1.12 19.02 9.14
CA VAL A 400 1.52 17.95 10.07
C VAL A 400 0.32 17.48 10.89
N HIS A 401 -0.50 18.39 11.43
CA HIS A 401 -1.72 18.03 12.17
C HIS A 401 -2.68 17.18 11.35
N THR A 402 -2.88 17.54 10.08
CA THR A 402 -3.73 16.79 9.16
C THR A 402 -3.24 15.36 8.99
N GLN A 403 -1.95 15.17 8.73
CA GLN A 403 -1.38 13.83 8.58
C GLN A 403 -1.40 13.05 9.89
N VAL A 404 -1.04 13.66 11.03
CA VAL A 404 -1.10 13.00 12.34
C VAL A 404 -2.53 12.55 12.67
N THR A 405 -3.54 13.38 12.39
CA THR A 405 -4.96 13.04 12.59
C THR A 405 -5.37 11.86 11.72
N ALA A 406 -5.06 11.90 10.43
CA ALA A 406 -5.38 10.83 9.49
C ALA A 406 -4.67 9.51 9.87
N LEU A 407 -3.36 9.57 10.16
CA LEU A 407 -2.56 8.40 10.53
C LEU A 407 -3.02 7.80 11.86
N SER A 408 -3.39 8.62 12.84
CA SER A 408 -3.98 8.13 14.10
C SER A 408 -5.28 7.38 13.87
N SER A 409 -6.14 7.88 12.96
CA SER A 409 -7.38 7.18 12.56
C SER A 409 -7.09 5.84 11.85
N LEU A 410 -6.08 5.79 10.97
CA LEU A 410 -5.68 4.57 10.28
C LEU A 410 -5.12 3.51 11.26
N LEU A 411 -4.28 3.93 12.21
CA LEU A 411 -3.78 3.04 13.27
C LEU A 411 -4.92 2.55 14.16
N GLY A 412 -5.82 3.44 14.58
CA GLY A 412 -7.01 3.07 15.36
C GLY A 412 -7.91 2.07 14.63
N SER A 413 -8.12 2.27 13.34
CA SER A 413 -8.89 1.34 12.49
C SER A 413 -8.19 -0.02 12.37
N THR A 414 -6.86 -0.03 12.24
CA THR A 414 -6.08 -1.28 12.23
C THR A 414 -6.20 -2.02 13.57
N VAL A 415 -6.11 -1.30 14.70
CA VAL A 415 -6.30 -1.87 16.05
C VAL A 415 -7.69 -2.48 16.20
N GLN A 416 -8.73 -1.77 15.76
CA GLN A 416 -10.12 -2.23 15.83
C GLN A 416 -10.35 -3.48 14.97
N ARG A 417 -9.67 -3.57 13.82
CA ARG A 417 -9.80 -4.65 12.82
C ARG A 417 -8.68 -5.70 12.90
N ALA A 418 -7.92 -5.73 13.99
CA ALA A 418 -6.70 -6.54 14.03
C ALA A 418 -6.97 -8.03 13.78
N GLY A 419 -8.02 -8.59 14.39
CA GLY A 419 -8.42 -9.99 14.17
C GLY A 419 -9.00 -10.25 12.78
N ASP A 420 -9.73 -9.29 12.20
CA ASP A 420 -10.26 -9.41 10.84
C ASP A 420 -9.10 -9.43 9.81
N LEU A 421 -8.13 -8.52 9.98
CA LEU A 421 -6.95 -8.38 9.13
C LEU A 421 -6.03 -9.62 9.17
N GLU A 422 -5.88 -10.23 10.35
CA GLU A 422 -5.12 -11.48 10.53
C GLU A 422 -5.74 -12.62 9.70
N GLN A 423 -7.07 -12.69 9.63
CA GLN A 423 -7.78 -13.72 8.86
C GLN A 423 -7.81 -13.44 7.35
N LEU A 424 -7.91 -12.16 6.96
CA LEU A 424 -8.01 -11.78 5.55
C LEU A 424 -6.77 -12.14 4.74
N ARG A 425 -5.57 -11.97 5.30
CA ARG A 425 -4.34 -12.20 4.56
C ARG A 425 -4.19 -13.64 4.03
N PRO A 426 -4.26 -14.70 4.87
CA PRO A 426 -4.16 -16.07 4.39
C PRO A 426 -5.35 -16.47 3.49
N PHE A 427 -6.51 -15.81 3.64
CA PHE A 427 -7.63 -15.98 2.73
C PHE A 427 -7.28 -15.50 1.31
N PHE A 428 -6.81 -14.27 1.15
CA PHE A 428 -6.39 -13.72 -0.15
C PHE A 428 -5.23 -14.50 -0.77
N ASP A 429 -4.25 -14.90 0.06
CA ASP A 429 -3.10 -15.66 -0.40
C ASP A 429 -3.52 -16.99 -1.05
N ARG A 430 -4.55 -17.67 -0.50
CA ARG A 430 -5.13 -18.89 -1.11
C ARG A 430 -6.01 -18.58 -2.32
N GLU A 431 -6.85 -17.55 -2.23
CA GLU A 431 -7.75 -17.14 -3.32
C GLU A 431 -6.94 -16.80 -4.59
N VAL A 432 -5.92 -15.96 -4.48
CA VAL A 432 -5.08 -15.55 -5.62
C VAL A 432 -4.29 -16.72 -6.20
N ALA A 433 -3.77 -17.61 -5.35
CA ALA A 433 -3.06 -18.81 -5.81
C ALA A 433 -3.98 -19.77 -6.57
N ALA A 434 -5.22 -19.96 -6.11
CA ALA A 434 -6.20 -20.83 -6.75
C ALA A 434 -6.64 -20.34 -8.15
N LEU A 435 -6.41 -19.07 -8.49
CA LEU A 435 -6.67 -18.52 -9.82
C LEU A 435 -5.64 -18.98 -10.88
N ALA A 436 -4.55 -19.64 -10.50
CA ALA A 436 -3.59 -20.16 -11.48
C ALA A 436 -4.27 -21.07 -12.50
N CYS A 437 -3.93 -20.90 -13.79
CA CYS A 437 -4.53 -21.65 -14.91
C CYS A 437 -6.05 -21.45 -15.12
N THR A 438 -6.73 -20.58 -14.37
CA THR A 438 -8.20 -20.48 -14.42
C THR A 438 -8.69 -19.06 -14.71
N GLY A 439 -9.79 -18.98 -15.46
CA GLY A 439 -10.45 -17.72 -15.78
C GLY A 439 -9.58 -16.76 -16.60
N GLN A 440 -9.78 -15.47 -16.35
CA GLN A 440 -9.14 -14.39 -17.07
C GLN A 440 -8.41 -13.46 -16.11
N THR A 441 -7.41 -12.75 -16.63
CA THR A 441 -6.67 -11.71 -15.90
C THR A 441 -6.68 -10.43 -16.73
N VAL A 442 -6.80 -9.29 -16.06
CA VAL A 442 -6.71 -7.99 -16.71
C VAL A 442 -5.22 -7.63 -16.80
N VAL A 443 -4.71 -7.46 -18.00
CA VAL A 443 -3.30 -7.13 -18.25
C VAL A 443 -3.11 -5.62 -18.24
N LEU A 444 -4.02 -4.89 -18.89
CA LEU A 444 -3.99 -3.43 -18.96
C LEU A 444 -5.38 -2.87 -18.69
N ALA A 445 -5.43 -1.88 -17.80
CA ALA A 445 -6.62 -1.13 -17.50
C ALA A 445 -6.31 0.37 -17.45
N THR A 446 -7.33 1.18 -17.77
CA THR A 446 -7.24 2.64 -17.71
C THR A 446 -8.38 3.22 -16.87
N PRO A 447 -8.22 4.47 -16.38
CA PRO A 447 -9.31 5.20 -15.74
C PRO A 447 -10.55 5.32 -16.65
N VAL A 448 -11.70 5.56 -16.01
CA VAL A 448 -12.96 5.89 -16.68
C VAL A 448 -13.15 7.41 -16.66
N ALA A 449 -13.43 8.00 -17.82
CA ALA A 449 -13.76 9.42 -17.92
C ALA A 449 -15.14 9.69 -17.32
N ALA A 450 -15.25 10.78 -16.56
CA ALA A 450 -16.47 11.26 -15.92
C ALA A 450 -16.47 12.79 -15.85
N GLN A 451 -17.60 13.39 -15.51
CA GLN A 451 -17.65 14.77 -15.02
C GLN A 451 -17.66 14.76 -13.49
N TYR A 452 -16.93 15.70 -12.88
CA TYR A 452 -16.84 15.81 -11.42
C TYR A 452 -16.91 17.26 -10.96
N ASP A 453 -17.69 17.50 -9.91
CA ASP A 453 -17.84 18.80 -9.26
C ASP A 453 -16.74 18.98 -8.21
N LEU A 454 -15.57 19.46 -8.64
CA LEU A 454 -14.43 19.67 -7.75
C LEU A 454 -14.59 20.96 -6.96
N GLN A 455 -14.56 20.86 -5.63
CA GLN A 455 -14.54 22.03 -4.76
C GLN A 455 -13.13 22.64 -4.71
N VAL A 456 -13.05 23.94 -4.99
CA VAL A 456 -11.81 24.73 -5.02
C VAL A 456 -12.01 26.05 -4.28
N LEU A 457 -10.94 26.82 -4.13
CA LEU A 457 -10.96 28.18 -3.59
C LEU A 457 -10.75 29.20 -4.69
N ASP A 458 -11.52 30.28 -4.65
CA ASP A 458 -11.22 31.48 -5.41
C ASP A 458 -9.88 32.09 -4.95
N ALA A 459 -8.99 32.36 -5.90
CA ALA A 459 -7.62 32.78 -5.64
C ALA A 459 -7.49 34.12 -4.88
N THR A 460 -8.51 34.99 -5.02
CA THR A 460 -8.49 36.35 -4.48
C THR A 460 -9.27 36.42 -3.18
N THR A 461 -10.52 35.97 -3.19
CA THR A 461 -11.46 36.09 -2.07
C THR A 461 -11.34 34.94 -1.07
N GLY A 462 -10.75 33.81 -1.46
CA GLY A 462 -10.70 32.61 -0.65
C GLY A 462 -12.07 31.94 -0.44
N ALA A 463 -13.12 32.35 -1.18
CA ALA A 463 -14.44 31.75 -1.11
C ALA A 463 -14.46 30.36 -1.78
N ASP A 464 -15.39 29.50 -1.34
CA ASP A 464 -15.61 28.21 -2.00
C ASP A 464 -16.17 28.42 -3.40
N LYS A 465 -15.63 27.68 -4.37
CA LYS A 465 -16.09 27.65 -5.76
C LYS A 465 -16.18 26.21 -6.24
N THR A 466 -17.22 25.90 -6.99
CA THR A 466 -17.34 24.61 -7.70
C THR A 466 -16.74 24.74 -9.09
N LEU A 467 -15.84 23.83 -9.44
CA LEU A 467 -15.29 23.67 -10.78
C LEU A 467 -15.75 22.33 -11.35
N VAL A 468 -16.53 22.36 -12.42
CA VAL A 468 -16.88 21.14 -13.17
C VAL A 468 -15.68 20.78 -14.04
N VAL A 469 -15.12 19.59 -13.85
CA VAL A 469 -13.92 19.13 -14.57
C VAL A 469 -14.17 17.82 -15.30
N ASP A 470 -13.46 17.63 -16.41
CA ASP A 470 -13.28 16.32 -17.01
C ASP A 470 -12.35 15.50 -16.10
N TRP A 471 -12.90 14.45 -15.52
CA TRP A 471 -12.30 13.68 -14.45
C TRP A 471 -11.97 12.26 -14.90
N GLU A 472 -10.71 11.85 -14.76
CA GLU A 472 -10.28 10.47 -15.00
C GLU A 472 -10.33 9.68 -13.70
N SER A 473 -11.45 8.97 -13.47
CA SER A 473 -11.71 8.21 -12.27
C SER A 473 -11.05 6.82 -12.30
N THR A 474 -10.39 6.44 -11.21
CA THR A 474 -9.88 5.07 -11.03
C THR A 474 -10.75 4.22 -10.10
N LEU A 475 -11.87 4.75 -9.60
CA LEU A 475 -12.84 3.97 -8.82
C LEU A 475 -13.56 2.91 -9.66
N ALA A 476 -13.59 3.12 -10.98
CA ALA A 476 -13.95 2.14 -11.99
C ALA A 476 -12.85 2.12 -13.06
N LEU A 477 -12.66 0.97 -13.72
CA LEU A 477 -11.60 0.78 -14.70
C LEU A 477 -12.15 0.28 -16.04
N ASN A 478 -11.65 0.88 -17.12
CA ASN A 478 -11.80 0.35 -18.47
C ASN A 478 -10.76 -0.76 -18.68
N ARG A 479 -11.24 -2.01 -18.84
CA ARG A 479 -10.37 -3.17 -19.09
C ARG A 479 -9.99 -3.21 -20.57
N LEU A 480 -8.80 -2.71 -20.90
CA LEU A 480 -8.33 -2.62 -22.29
C LEU A 480 -7.82 -3.97 -22.81
N THR A 481 -7.01 -4.65 -22.02
CA THR A 481 -6.44 -5.96 -22.38
C THR A 481 -6.82 -6.98 -21.33
N VAL A 482 -7.56 -8.01 -21.73
CA VAL A 482 -7.95 -9.14 -20.90
C VAL A 482 -7.51 -10.43 -21.59
N ARG A 483 -6.84 -11.32 -20.85
CA ARG A 483 -6.31 -12.59 -21.37
C ARG A 483 -6.72 -13.76 -20.49
N ALA A 484 -6.74 -14.97 -21.05
CA ALA A 484 -6.81 -16.19 -20.26
C ALA A 484 -5.64 -16.23 -19.27
N ARG A 485 -5.89 -16.53 -18.00
CA ARG A 485 -4.83 -16.51 -16.98
C ARG A 485 -3.92 -17.74 -17.12
N PRO A 486 -2.58 -17.58 -17.26
CA PRO A 486 -1.69 -18.71 -17.43
C PRO A 486 -1.49 -19.47 -16.11
N CYS A 487 -0.81 -20.62 -16.18
CA CYS A 487 -0.36 -21.35 -14.99
C CYS A 487 0.88 -20.73 -14.35
N GLY A 488 1.66 -20.00 -15.14
CA GLY A 488 2.92 -19.39 -14.75
C GLY A 488 3.62 -18.77 -15.94
N TYR A 489 4.85 -18.32 -15.73
CA TYR A 489 5.71 -17.77 -16.77
C TYR A 489 7.02 -18.53 -16.80
N TRP A 490 7.49 -18.84 -18.00
CA TRP A 490 8.86 -19.26 -18.24
C TRP A 490 9.71 -18.02 -18.50
N LEU A 491 10.91 -17.99 -17.93
CA LEU A 491 11.92 -16.96 -18.18
C LEU A 491 13.21 -17.63 -18.66
N SER A 492 13.87 -17.04 -19.66
CA SER A 492 15.15 -17.56 -20.14
C SER A 492 16.25 -17.48 -19.07
N ALA A 493 17.32 -18.26 -19.24
CA ALA A 493 18.45 -18.22 -18.31
C ALA A 493 19.14 -16.83 -18.25
N ALA A 494 18.98 -15.99 -19.29
CA ALA A 494 19.52 -14.64 -19.33
C ALA A 494 18.71 -13.63 -18.50
N SER A 495 17.50 -13.99 -18.03
CA SER A 495 16.61 -13.10 -17.28
C SER A 495 16.95 -12.99 -15.79
N GLY A 496 18.24 -13.06 -15.42
CA GLY A 496 18.69 -13.01 -14.02
C GLY A 496 18.21 -11.77 -13.28
N LEU A 497 18.29 -10.58 -13.91
CA LEU A 497 17.81 -9.35 -13.30
C LEU A 497 16.30 -9.40 -12.98
N ALA A 498 15.47 -9.95 -13.87
CA ALA A 498 14.05 -10.14 -13.63
C ALA A 498 13.78 -11.09 -12.46
N VAL A 499 14.55 -12.19 -12.38
CA VAL A 499 14.48 -13.13 -11.26
C VAL A 499 14.84 -12.44 -9.95
N ASP A 500 15.92 -11.66 -9.91
CA ASP A 500 16.33 -10.91 -8.72
C ASP A 500 15.24 -9.93 -8.26
N ARG A 501 14.58 -9.22 -9.19
CA ARG A 501 13.46 -8.32 -8.86
C ARG A 501 12.26 -9.08 -8.30
N LEU A 502 11.89 -10.21 -8.90
CA LEU A 502 10.80 -11.05 -8.42
C LEU A 502 11.10 -11.58 -7.00
N LEU A 503 12.29 -12.11 -6.75
CA LEU A 503 12.73 -12.56 -5.43
C LEU A 503 12.73 -11.42 -4.40
N MET A 504 13.12 -10.21 -4.81
CA MET A 504 13.06 -9.02 -3.96
C MET A 504 11.63 -8.63 -3.58
N HIS A 505 10.64 -8.86 -4.45
CA HIS A 505 9.24 -8.70 -4.07
C HIS A 505 8.72 -9.80 -3.12
N GLY A 506 9.43 -10.92 -3.00
CA GLY A 506 9.01 -12.13 -2.28
C GLY A 506 8.33 -13.18 -3.16
N VAL A 507 8.42 -13.05 -4.48
CA VAL A 507 7.88 -14.05 -5.42
C VAL A 507 8.76 -15.29 -5.35
N LYS A 508 8.15 -16.47 -5.25
CA LYS A 508 8.84 -17.74 -5.38
C LYS A 508 9.16 -18.00 -6.84
N VAL A 509 10.43 -18.21 -7.13
CA VAL A 509 10.96 -18.53 -8.46
C VAL A 509 11.61 -19.90 -8.39
N MET A 510 11.35 -20.75 -9.39
CA MET A 510 12.00 -22.05 -9.52
C MET A 510 12.96 -22.04 -10.71
N GLN A 511 14.07 -22.74 -10.59
CA GLN A 511 15.00 -23.01 -11.70
C GLN A 511 14.78 -24.42 -12.25
N LEU A 512 14.87 -24.57 -13.57
CA LEU A 512 14.75 -25.86 -14.23
C LEU A 512 16.06 -26.64 -14.12
N ALA A 513 15.99 -27.83 -13.52
CA ALA A 513 17.15 -28.72 -13.36
C ALA A 513 17.51 -29.49 -14.64
N ASP A 514 16.52 -29.72 -15.50
CA ASP A 514 16.65 -30.46 -16.76
C ASP A 514 16.05 -29.65 -17.92
N ALA A 515 16.51 -29.90 -19.14
CA ALA A 515 15.92 -29.31 -20.34
C ALA A 515 14.61 -30.03 -20.70
N GLY A 516 13.68 -29.32 -21.32
CA GLY A 516 12.41 -29.88 -21.79
C GLY A 516 11.67 -28.93 -22.71
N ALA A 517 10.36 -29.15 -22.86
CA ALA A 517 9.48 -28.27 -23.60
C ALA A 517 8.15 -28.12 -22.87
N VAL A 518 7.54 -26.94 -22.98
CA VAL A 518 6.24 -26.63 -22.36
C VAL A 518 5.29 -26.05 -23.39
N LEU A 519 3.99 -26.34 -23.23
CA LEU A 519 2.96 -25.65 -24.00
C LEU A 519 2.79 -24.23 -23.45
N ALA A 520 3.14 -23.24 -24.27
CA ALA A 520 3.13 -21.85 -23.87
C ALA A 520 2.64 -20.93 -24.99
N ASP A 521 2.21 -19.74 -24.60
CA ASP A 521 2.00 -18.63 -25.52
C ASP A 521 3.25 -17.73 -25.52
N SER A 522 3.95 -17.69 -26.65
CA SER A 522 5.09 -16.79 -26.87
C SER A 522 4.63 -15.41 -27.33
N PHE A 523 5.37 -14.38 -26.95
CA PHE A 523 5.12 -13.00 -27.33
C PHE A 523 5.82 -12.64 -28.65
N LYS A 524 5.11 -11.97 -29.56
CA LYS A 524 5.67 -11.40 -30.80
C LYS A 524 5.20 -9.97 -30.98
N ASN A 525 6.08 -9.11 -31.50
CA ASN A 525 5.69 -7.76 -31.92
C ASN A 525 4.49 -7.84 -32.88
N ALA A 526 3.47 -7.02 -32.67
CA ALA A 526 2.39 -6.90 -33.62
C ALA A 526 2.91 -6.34 -34.96
N ALA A 527 2.29 -6.74 -36.06
CA ALA A 527 2.67 -6.31 -37.41
C ALA A 527 2.54 -4.78 -37.62
N ALA A 528 1.78 -4.08 -36.77
CA ALA A 528 1.64 -2.63 -36.76
C ALA A 528 2.31 -2.03 -35.49
N PRO A 529 3.52 -1.46 -35.59
CA PRO A 529 4.34 -1.08 -34.43
C PRO A 529 3.86 0.16 -33.64
N SER A 530 2.81 0.86 -34.08
CA SER A 530 2.42 2.18 -33.55
C SER A 530 1.83 2.18 -32.12
N SER A 531 1.65 1.02 -31.50
CA SER A 531 1.03 0.88 -30.16
C SER A 531 1.85 0.11 -29.13
N GLY A 532 3.03 -0.43 -29.50
CA GLY A 532 3.74 -1.38 -28.62
C GLY A 532 2.95 -2.66 -28.32
N SER A 533 1.93 -2.97 -29.13
CA SER A 533 1.08 -4.13 -28.93
C SER A 533 1.81 -5.44 -29.26
N VAL A 534 1.49 -6.47 -28.48
CA VAL A 534 2.08 -7.80 -28.59
C VAL A 534 1.01 -8.81 -28.97
N THR A 535 1.35 -9.70 -29.90
CA THR A 535 0.52 -10.84 -30.30
C THR A 535 1.02 -12.12 -29.63
N LEU A 536 0.09 -13.02 -29.31
CA LEU A 536 0.40 -14.30 -28.70
C LEU A 536 0.38 -15.41 -29.74
N THR A 537 1.41 -16.25 -29.74
CA THR A 537 1.46 -17.47 -30.55
C THR A 537 1.57 -18.68 -29.62
N ARG A 538 0.58 -19.58 -29.67
CA ARG A 538 0.62 -20.83 -28.91
C ARG A 538 1.52 -21.85 -29.60
N GLY A 539 2.39 -22.50 -28.84
CA GLY A 539 3.25 -23.56 -29.34
C GLY A 539 4.02 -24.26 -28.22
N LEU A 540 4.85 -25.23 -28.61
CA LEU A 540 5.86 -25.78 -27.72
C LEU A 540 7.04 -24.79 -27.66
N VAL A 541 7.42 -24.43 -26.44
CA VAL A 541 8.60 -23.61 -26.15
C VAL A 541 9.63 -24.50 -25.48
N ASP A 542 10.82 -24.56 -26.06
CA ASP A 542 11.96 -25.25 -25.45
C ASP A 542 12.37 -24.50 -24.19
N THR A 543 12.59 -25.25 -23.12
CA THR A 543 12.97 -24.72 -21.82
C THR A 543 14.32 -25.33 -21.43
N PRO A 544 15.45 -24.68 -21.79
CA PRO A 544 16.77 -25.19 -21.47
C PRO A 544 16.99 -25.30 -19.96
N ARG A 545 17.87 -26.22 -19.54
CA ARG A 545 18.35 -26.29 -18.17
C ARG A 545 18.91 -24.94 -17.71
N GLY A 546 18.61 -24.56 -16.47
CA GLY A 546 19.05 -23.27 -15.89
C GLY A 546 18.13 -22.09 -16.19
N SER A 547 17.14 -22.25 -17.08
CA SER A 547 16.03 -21.31 -17.21
C SER A 547 15.10 -21.36 -16.00
N TYR A 548 14.13 -20.44 -15.91
CA TYR A 548 13.30 -20.27 -14.72
C TYR A 548 11.82 -20.49 -15.02
N TYR A 549 11.09 -20.90 -13.99
CA TYR A 549 9.65 -21.00 -13.98
C TYR A 549 9.07 -20.26 -12.76
N VAL A 550 8.13 -19.36 -13.02
CA VAL A 550 7.42 -18.58 -12.01
C VAL A 550 5.96 -19.00 -12.03
N SER A 551 5.55 -19.87 -11.10
CA SER A 551 4.16 -20.32 -11.02
C SER A 551 3.23 -19.17 -10.61
N LEU A 552 2.00 -19.14 -11.14
CA LEU A 552 0.94 -18.28 -10.60
C LEU A 552 0.21 -18.90 -9.41
N ASN A 553 0.47 -20.17 -9.09
CA ASN A 553 -0.08 -20.83 -7.90
C ASN A 553 0.71 -20.43 -6.64
N GLN A 554 0.69 -19.13 -6.36
CA GLN A 554 1.31 -18.52 -5.20
C GLN A 554 0.60 -17.21 -4.84
N PRO A 555 0.76 -16.72 -3.60
CA PRO A 555 0.06 -15.53 -3.12
C PRO A 555 0.26 -14.28 -3.98
N LEU A 556 1.44 -14.15 -4.60
CA LEU A 556 1.84 -13.00 -5.41
C LEU A 556 1.53 -13.14 -6.90
N GLY A 557 0.67 -14.10 -7.30
CA GLY A 557 0.37 -14.36 -8.70
C GLY A 557 -0.12 -13.13 -9.47
N ASN A 558 -0.88 -12.24 -8.84
CA ASN A 558 -1.33 -11.00 -9.49
C ASN A 558 -0.18 -10.01 -9.75
N LEU A 559 0.79 -9.92 -8.85
CA LEU A 559 2.01 -9.13 -9.04
C LEU A 559 2.84 -9.68 -10.20
N VAL A 560 2.98 -11.01 -10.27
CA VAL A 560 3.75 -11.69 -11.35
C VAL A 560 3.16 -11.37 -12.72
N VAL A 561 1.84 -11.39 -12.87
CA VAL A 561 1.16 -10.98 -14.12
C VAL A 561 1.49 -9.54 -14.48
N ALA A 562 1.40 -8.61 -13.52
CA ALA A 562 1.72 -7.20 -13.76
C ALA A 562 3.19 -7.00 -14.19
N ALA A 563 4.12 -7.76 -13.61
CA ALA A 563 5.54 -7.67 -13.96
C ALA A 563 5.87 -8.25 -15.34
N LEU A 564 5.29 -9.41 -15.70
CA LEU A 564 5.77 -10.24 -16.81
C LEU A 564 4.93 -10.18 -18.09
N GLU A 565 3.77 -9.52 -18.10
CA GLU A 565 3.03 -9.25 -19.34
C GLU A 565 3.63 -8.02 -20.07
N PRO A 566 4.31 -8.20 -21.22
CA PRO A 566 5.25 -7.21 -21.76
C PRO A 566 4.59 -6.01 -22.44
N ASP A 567 3.32 -6.09 -22.82
CA ASP A 567 2.58 -5.06 -23.55
C ASP A 567 1.94 -4.00 -22.64
N THR A 568 2.56 -3.75 -21.49
CA THR A 568 2.15 -2.73 -20.53
C THR A 568 3.30 -1.76 -20.23
N PRO A 569 3.02 -0.46 -19.99
CA PRO A 569 4.06 0.54 -19.78
C PRO A 569 4.87 0.33 -18.49
N PHE A 570 4.34 -0.46 -17.54
CA PHE A 570 4.96 -0.74 -16.24
C PHE A 570 5.65 -2.11 -16.17
N SER A 571 5.51 -2.96 -17.19
CA SER A 571 6.12 -4.29 -17.22
C SER A 571 7.64 -4.27 -17.14
N PHE A 572 8.22 -5.40 -16.73
CA PHE A 572 9.65 -5.60 -16.75
C PHE A 572 10.24 -5.48 -18.16
N PHE A 573 9.49 -5.81 -19.20
CA PHE A 573 9.93 -5.58 -20.57
C PHE A 573 10.01 -4.09 -20.88
N SER A 574 8.94 -3.32 -20.63
CA SER A 574 8.93 -1.87 -20.88
C SER A 574 9.95 -1.10 -20.03
N GLN A 575 10.26 -1.62 -18.84
CA GLN A 575 11.25 -1.07 -17.91
C GLN A 575 12.66 -1.65 -18.12
N ARG A 576 12.88 -2.44 -19.19
CA ARG A 576 14.17 -3.05 -19.56
C ARG A 576 14.81 -3.97 -18.50
N VAL A 577 13.99 -4.51 -17.60
CA VAL A 577 14.35 -5.56 -16.64
C VAL A 577 14.40 -6.93 -17.33
N VAL A 578 13.52 -7.15 -18.30
CA VAL A 578 13.57 -8.27 -19.25
C VAL A 578 14.18 -7.78 -20.57
N PRO A 579 15.16 -8.50 -21.15
CA PRO A 579 15.93 -7.99 -22.29
C PRO A 579 15.15 -7.97 -23.61
N ASP A 580 14.31 -8.97 -23.87
CA ASP A 580 13.55 -9.11 -25.10
C ASP A 580 12.30 -9.99 -24.92
N LEU A 581 11.40 -9.98 -25.91
CA LEU A 581 10.15 -10.74 -25.86
C LEU A 581 10.32 -12.26 -25.94
N THR A 582 11.45 -12.75 -26.47
CA THR A 582 11.73 -14.19 -26.55
C THR A 582 12.21 -14.77 -25.22
N ALA A 583 12.62 -13.90 -24.30
CA ALA A 583 13.07 -14.28 -22.97
C ALA A 583 11.92 -14.62 -22.00
N VAL A 584 10.65 -14.46 -22.39
CA VAL A 584 9.48 -14.73 -21.54
C VAL A 584 8.39 -15.46 -22.33
N ALA A 585 7.72 -16.43 -21.71
CA ALA A 585 6.55 -17.08 -22.31
C ALA A 585 5.49 -17.41 -21.25
N ARG A 586 4.21 -17.40 -21.66
CA ARG A 586 3.06 -17.70 -20.79
C ARG A 586 2.83 -19.20 -20.77
N VAL A 587 3.13 -19.86 -19.66
CA VAL A 587 3.00 -21.32 -19.54
C VAL A 587 1.53 -21.66 -19.28
N MET A 588 0.90 -22.38 -20.21
CA MET A 588 -0.55 -22.64 -20.19
C MET A 588 -0.91 -23.95 -19.48
N THR A 589 0.08 -24.79 -19.20
CA THR A 589 -0.06 -26.04 -18.44
C THR A 589 1.10 -26.17 -17.46
N PRO A 590 0.89 -26.60 -16.21
CA PRO A 590 1.99 -26.75 -15.25
C PRO A 590 3.09 -27.65 -15.82
N PRO A 591 4.37 -27.26 -15.71
CA PRO A 591 5.48 -28.04 -16.27
C PRO A 591 5.63 -29.37 -15.53
N VAL A 592 5.87 -30.45 -16.28
CA VAL A 592 6.15 -31.80 -15.75
C VAL A 592 7.66 -32.04 -15.77
N MET A 593 8.41 -31.16 -15.10
CA MET A 593 9.87 -31.17 -15.09
C MET A 593 10.40 -31.04 -13.67
N LYS A 594 11.68 -31.42 -13.47
CA LYS A 594 12.34 -31.24 -12.20
C LYS A 594 12.68 -29.76 -11.97
N LEU A 595 12.10 -29.21 -10.91
CA LEU A 595 12.24 -27.82 -10.50
C LEU A 595 12.97 -27.74 -9.17
N GLN A 596 13.82 -26.74 -9.02
CA GLN A 596 14.51 -26.41 -7.78
C GLN A 596 14.12 -25.00 -7.35
N ASP A 597 13.69 -24.83 -6.11
CA ASP A 597 13.40 -23.51 -5.57
C ASP A 597 14.67 -22.65 -5.53
N MET A 598 14.54 -21.40 -5.98
CA MET A 598 15.58 -20.39 -5.78
C MET A 598 15.57 -19.94 -4.30
N PRO A 599 16.76 -19.66 -3.74
CA PRO A 599 16.90 -19.24 -2.35
C PRO A 599 16.30 -17.87 -2.05
#